data_AF-A0A7W9A462-F1
#
_entry.id   AF-A0A7W9A462-F1
#
_cell.length_a   1.000
_cell.length_b   1.000
_cell.length_c   1.000
_cell.angle_alpha   90.00
_cell.angle_beta   90.00
_cell.angle_gamma   90.00
#
_symmetry.space_group_name_H-M   'P 1'
#
loop_
_entity.id
_entity.type
_entity.pdbx_description
1 polymer ?
#
loop_
_entity_poly.entity_id
_entity_poly.type
_entity_poly.pdbx_seq_one_letter_code
_entity_poly.pdbx_strand_id
1 'polypeptide(L)'
;MAHVVVFDLETIPDLEAVSRIHTIDPHDEDRAQEIVGDKFCKLPLHRIACIGALIAESSDNGWIVRSLGAPHIGDRSEADLISSFADRLNELRPCLVSFNGSGFDLPVLRYRAMVNKLSAPGLYARGYFKRYSDDAVDLCDVLASFSMQGKCKLDELSRILGLPGKPDGVDGSKVAEYVTTGRIQEVADYCETDVVNTYRVWLRYELMRGALTETAFDQSERCLTDFIDARSSERPHLAPFARLASAPDPSTGGTQD
;
A
#
# COMPACT_ATOMS: atom_id res chain seq x y z
N MET A 1 16.19 -16.98 -0.06
CA MET A 1 15.03 -16.82 0.84
C MET A 1 13.89 -16.22 0.02
N ALA A 2 12.63 -16.41 0.42
CA ALA A 2 11.50 -15.79 -0.28
C ALA A 2 11.35 -14.32 0.15
N HIS A 3 10.88 -13.49 -0.77
CA HIS A 3 10.59 -12.08 -0.50
C HIS A 3 9.11 -11.79 -0.66
N VAL A 4 8.59 -10.92 0.18
CA VAL A 4 7.28 -10.30 0.04
C VAL A 4 7.46 -8.80 -0.05
N VAL A 5 6.74 -8.17 -0.97
CA VAL A 5 6.64 -6.72 -1.07
C VAL A 5 5.18 -6.34 -0.91
N VAL A 6 4.87 -5.66 0.20
CA VAL A 6 3.58 -5.03 0.42
C VAL A 6 3.66 -3.61 -0.09
N PHE A 7 2.69 -3.16 -0.86
CA PHE A 7 2.75 -1.83 -1.46
C PHE A 7 1.37 -1.21 -1.64
N ASP A 8 1.37 0.11 -1.77
CA ASP A 8 0.21 0.96 -1.98
C ASP A 8 0.63 2.22 -2.77
N LEU A 9 -0.29 2.83 -3.51
CA LEU A 9 -0.05 4.04 -4.29
C LEU A 9 -0.99 5.17 -3.90
N GLU A 10 -0.42 6.36 -3.79
CA GLU A 10 -1.22 7.58 -3.79
C GLU A 10 -1.09 8.29 -5.13
N THR A 11 -2.23 8.77 -5.63
CA THR A 11 -2.32 9.32 -6.98
C THR A 11 -3.09 10.63 -7.00
N ILE A 12 -2.78 11.44 -8.00
CA ILE A 12 -3.52 12.66 -8.34
C ILE A 12 -4.02 12.56 -9.78
N PRO A 13 -5.03 13.35 -10.18
CA PRO A 13 -5.41 13.43 -11.58
C PRO A 13 -4.24 13.90 -12.47
N ASP A 14 -4.02 13.25 -13.60
CA ASP A 14 -3.12 13.71 -14.66
C ASP A 14 -3.87 14.70 -15.55
N LEU A 15 -3.81 15.98 -15.18
CA LEU A 15 -4.49 17.06 -15.94
C LEU A 15 -3.96 17.17 -17.37
N GLU A 16 -2.68 16.88 -17.62
CA GLU A 16 -2.15 16.88 -18.98
C GLU A 16 -2.75 15.75 -19.82
N ALA A 17 -2.92 14.55 -19.23
CA ALA A 17 -3.57 13.43 -19.90
C ALA A 17 -5.04 13.75 -20.19
N VAL A 18 -5.73 14.37 -19.24
CA VAL A 18 -7.11 14.87 -19.43
C VAL A 18 -7.13 15.85 -20.60
N SER A 19 -6.23 16.83 -20.64
CA SER A 19 -6.17 17.81 -21.73
C SER A 19 -5.97 17.14 -23.09
N ARG A 20 -5.07 16.15 -23.17
CA ARG A 20 -4.83 15.39 -24.40
C ARG A 20 -6.05 14.62 -24.89
N ILE A 21 -6.78 13.92 -24.01
CA ILE A 21 -7.93 13.10 -24.45
C ILE A 21 -9.19 13.92 -24.71
N HIS A 22 -9.30 15.12 -24.13
CA HIS A 22 -10.42 16.04 -24.32
C HIS A 22 -10.14 17.14 -25.36
N THR A 23 -8.94 17.16 -25.96
CA THR A 23 -8.52 18.15 -26.97
C THR A 23 -8.70 19.59 -26.47
N ILE A 24 -8.34 19.84 -25.20
CA ILE A 24 -8.30 21.18 -24.61
C ILE A 24 -6.85 21.65 -24.47
N ASP A 25 -6.66 22.95 -24.27
CA ASP A 25 -5.34 23.53 -24.08
C ASP A 25 -4.63 22.88 -22.87
N PRO A 26 -3.41 22.33 -23.02
CA PRO A 26 -2.66 21.77 -21.90
C PRO A 26 -2.27 22.81 -20.83
N HIS A 27 -2.42 24.11 -21.09
CA HIS A 27 -2.17 25.17 -20.10
C HIS A 27 -3.46 25.63 -19.39
N ASP A 28 -4.63 25.11 -19.78
CA ASP A 28 -5.90 25.36 -19.13
C ASP A 28 -6.20 24.27 -18.08
N GLU A 29 -5.44 24.33 -16.98
CA GLU A 29 -5.57 23.38 -15.86
C GLU A 29 -6.94 23.46 -15.19
N ASP A 30 -7.53 24.65 -15.09
CA ASP A 30 -8.87 24.85 -14.54
C ASP A 30 -9.91 24.06 -15.35
N ARG A 31 -9.85 24.14 -16.69
CA ARG A 31 -10.75 23.37 -17.54
C ARG A 31 -10.51 21.86 -17.44
N ALA A 32 -9.27 21.42 -17.32
CA ALA A 32 -8.96 20.01 -17.10
C ALA A 32 -9.52 19.54 -15.74
N GLN A 33 -9.38 20.34 -14.69
CA GLN A 33 -9.89 20.07 -13.36
C GLN A 33 -11.43 20.02 -13.32
N GLU A 34 -12.11 20.91 -14.04
CA GLU A 34 -13.57 20.85 -14.22
C GLU A 34 -14.06 19.55 -14.86
N ILE A 35 -13.31 19.05 -15.86
CA ILE A 35 -13.66 17.79 -16.55
C ILE A 35 -13.50 16.59 -15.62
N VAL A 36 -12.46 16.58 -14.79
CA VAL A 36 -12.26 15.56 -13.75
C VAL A 36 -13.39 15.66 -12.72
N GLY A 37 -13.69 16.87 -12.24
CA GLY A 37 -14.64 17.14 -11.17
C GLY A 37 -14.31 16.36 -9.89
N ASP A 38 -15.33 16.04 -9.10
CA ASP A 38 -15.18 15.27 -7.86
C ASP A 38 -15.15 13.74 -8.08
N LYS A 39 -15.03 13.30 -9.34
CA LYS A 39 -15.13 11.88 -9.69
C LYS A 39 -13.77 11.21 -9.65
N PHE A 40 -13.76 9.97 -9.16
CA PHE A 40 -12.62 9.08 -9.38
C PHE A 40 -12.40 8.89 -10.88
N CYS A 41 -11.23 9.32 -11.38
CA CYS A 41 -10.97 9.30 -12.81
C CYS A 41 -10.67 7.87 -13.30
N LYS A 42 -10.63 7.69 -14.62
CA LYS A 42 -10.27 6.39 -15.20
C LYS A 42 -8.80 6.11 -14.88
N LEU A 43 -8.43 4.85 -14.63
CA LEU A 43 -7.07 4.44 -14.25
C LEU A 43 -5.93 5.10 -15.07
N PRO A 44 -6.02 5.24 -16.42
CA PRO A 44 -4.95 5.89 -17.20
C PRO A 44 -4.82 7.41 -16.97
N LEU A 45 -5.81 8.05 -16.34
CA LEU A 45 -5.86 9.48 -16.04
C LEU A 45 -5.39 9.80 -14.62
N HIS A 46 -4.84 8.81 -13.91
CA HIS A 46 -4.09 9.05 -12.69
C HIS A 46 -2.64 9.38 -13.02
N ARG A 47 -1.96 10.04 -12.10
CA ARG A 47 -0.51 10.25 -11.99
C ARG A 47 -0.08 9.82 -10.59
N ILE A 48 1.01 9.08 -10.49
CA ILE A 48 1.53 8.62 -9.20
C ILE A 48 2.17 9.80 -8.48
N ALA A 49 1.70 10.07 -7.26
CA ALA A 49 2.26 11.05 -6.35
C ALA A 49 3.21 10.39 -5.34
N CYS A 50 2.93 9.16 -4.92
CA CYS A 50 3.69 8.43 -3.91
C CYS A 50 3.61 6.92 -4.16
N ILE A 51 4.69 6.19 -3.84
CA ILE A 51 4.71 4.71 -3.84
C ILE A 51 5.15 4.25 -2.46
N GLY A 52 4.24 3.76 -1.63
CA GLY A 52 4.55 3.12 -0.37
C GLY A 52 4.95 1.67 -0.58
N ALA A 53 6.01 1.21 0.09
CA ALA A 53 6.40 -0.19 0.06
C ALA A 53 7.08 -0.67 1.35
N LEU A 54 6.75 -1.89 1.76
CA LEU A 54 7.42 -2.68 2.78
C LEU A 54 8.00 -3.93 2.15
N ILE A 55 9.26 -4.24 2.45
CA ILE A 55 9.93 -5.46 2.00
C ILE A 55 10.19 -6.35 3.22
N ALA A 56 9.67 -7.57 3.17
CA ALA A 56 9.94 -8.61 4.14
C ALA A 56 10.64 -9.81 3.49
N GLU A 57 11.49 -10.46 4.26
CA GLU A 57 12.22 -11.66 3.87
C GLU A 57 11.81 -12.83 4.77
N SER A 58 11.61 -14.01 4.18
CA SER A 58 11.29 -15.21 4.93
C SER A 58 12.47 -15.65 5.81
N SER A 59 12.17 -16.11 7.01
CA SER A 59 13.10 -16.72 7.95
C SER A 59 12.51 -18.03 8.49
N ASP A 60 13.28 -18.79 9.26
CA ASP A 60 12.82 -20.04 9.87
C ASP A 60 11.62 -19.84 10.81
N ASN A 61 11.47 -18.63 11.37
CA ASN A 61 10.44 -18.29 12.35
C ASN A 61 9.48 -17.19 11.86
N GLY A 62 9.19 -17.12 10.55
CA GLY A 62 8.27 -16.14 9.97
C GLY A 62 8.98 -15.08 9.13
N TRP A 63 8.57 -13.82 9.23
CA TRP A 63 9.00 -12.75 8.32
C TRP A 63 9.79 -11.65 9.01
N ILE A 64 10.90 -11.25 8.40
CA ILE A 64 11.75 -10.15 8.88
C ILE A 64 11.58 -8.95 7.96
N VAL A 65 11.13 -7.83 8.52
CA VAL A 65 11.02 -6.55 7.81
C VAL A 65 12.42 -5.99 7.55
N ARG A 66 12.72 -5.73 6.28
CA ARG A 66 14.03 -5.21 5.83
C ARG A 66 13.98 -3.72 5.50
N SER A 67 12.86 -3.26 4.96
CA SER A 67 12.67 -1.85 4.60
C SER A 67 11.19 -1.49 4.60
N LEU A 68 10.90 -0.22 4.89
CA LEU A 68 9.59 0.41 4.75
C LEU A 68 9.83 1.87 4.35
N GLY A 69 9.12 2.38 3.35
CA GLY A 69 9.21 3.77 2.92
C GLY A 69 8.15 4.13 1.88
N ALA A 70 7.82 5.41 1.76
CA ALA A 70 6.94 5.94 0.73
C ALA A 70 7.55 7.15 0.00
N PRO A 71 8.51 6.93 -0.92
CA PRO A 71 9.06 8.02 -1.74
C PRO A 71 7.98 8.67 -2.62
N HIS A 72 8.11 9.98 -2.83
CA HIS A 72 7.07 10.80 -3.45
C HIS A 72 7.61 11.84 -4.45
N ILE A 73 6.72 12.45 -5.24
CA ILE A 73 7.08 13.37 -6.33
C ILE A 73 7.68 14.72 -5.89
N GLY A 74 7.63 15.04 -4.60
CA GLY A 74 8.32 16.20 -4.04
C GLY A 74 9.85 16.09 -4.09
N ASP A 75 10.40 14.87 -4.09
CA ASP A 75 11.86 14.64 -4.04
C ASP A 75 12.42 13.99 -5.32
N ARG A 76 11.55 13.31 -6.08
CA ARG A 76 11.93 12.49 -7.24
C ARG A 76 10.93 12.68 -8.36
N SER A 77 11.33 12.43 -9.60
CA SER A 77 10.35 12.39 -10.69
C SER A 77 9.43 11.16 -10.54
N GLU A 78 8.21 11.22 -11.10
CA GLU A 78 7.32 10.06 -11.19
C GLU A 78 8.03 8.87 -11.87
N ALA A 79 8.82 9.17 -12.91
CA ALA A 79 9.60 8.17 -13.63
C ALA A 79 10.61 7.45 -12.72
N ASP A 80 11.33 8.19 -11.88
CA ASP A 80 12.30 7.62 -10.93
C ASP A 80 11.62 6.74 -9.87
N LEU A 81 10.42 7.13 -9.40
CA LEU A 81 9.64 6.32 -8.46
C LEU A 81 9.28 4.97 -9.08
N ILE A 82 8.71 4.98 -10.30
CA ILE A 82 8.29 3.77 -11.00
C ILE A 82 9.48 2.89 -11.34
N SER A 83 10.56 3.46 -11.88
CA SER A 83 11.78 2.73 -12.22
C SER A 83 12.41 2.08 -10.99
N SER A 84 12.57 2.83 -9.88
CA SER A 84 13.15 2.29 -8.64
C SER A 84 12.32 1.13 -8.08
N PHE A 85 10.99 1.25 -8.11
CA PHE A 85 10.10 0.19 -7.66
C PHE A 85 10.22 -1.04 -8.58
N ALA A 86 10.15 -0.84 -9.90
CA ALA A 86 10.26 -1.93 -10.87
C ALA A 86 11.62 -2.65 -10.81
N ASP A 87 12.72 -1.93 -10.66
CA ASP A 87 14.06 -2.51 -10.52
C ASP A 87 14.15 -3.40 -9.28
N ARG A 88 13.58 -2.93 -8.17
CA ARG A 88 13.53 -3.71 -6.93
C ARG A 88 12.70 -5.00 -7.09
N LEU A 89 11.58 -4.93 -7.81
CA LEU A 89 10.78 -6.13 -8.12
C LEU A 89 11.52 -7.10 -9.04
N ASN A 90 12.32 -6.57 -9.99
CA ASN A 90 13.11 -7.39 -10.89
C ASN A 90 14.24 -8.13 -10.16
N GLU A 91 14.89 -7.46 -9.22
CA GLU A 91 15.93 -8.02 -8.35
C GLU A 91 15.36 -9.09 -7.42
N LEU A 92 14.32 -8.75 -6.65
CA LEU A 92 13.81 -9.61 -5.57
C LEU A 92 12.85 -10.69 -6.03
N ARG A 93 12.18 -10.48 -7.17
CA ARG A 93 11.08 -11.33 -7.69
C ARG A 93 10.07 -11.74 -6.58
N PRO A 94 9.56 -10.79 -5.79
CA PRO A 94 8.80 -11.08 -4.57
C PRO A 94 7.39 -11.62 -4.84
N CYS A 95 6.71 -12.13 -3.83
CA CYS A 95 5.25 -12.12 -3.84
C CYS A 95 4.79 -10.68 -3.57
N LEU A 96 3.94 -10.12 -4.43
CA LEU A 96 3.33 -8.82 -4.19
C LEU A 96 2.09 -8.97 -3.32
N VAL A 97 1.92 -8.05 -2.38
CA VAL A 97 0.73 -7.98 -1.53
C VAL A 97 0.19 -6.56 -1.57
N SER A 98 -1.12 -6.41 -1.72
CA SER A 98 -1.81 -5.12 -1.73
C SER A 98 -3.22 -5.25 -1.17
N PHE A 99 -3.89 -4.13 -0.94
CA PHE A 99 -5.32 -4.10 -0.63
C PHE A 99 -6.07 -3.35 -1.74
N ASN A 100 -6.79 -4.08 -2.61
CA ASN A 100 -7.42 -3.57 -3.84
C ASN A 100 -6.43 -3.14 -4.96
N GLY A 101 -5.16 -3.55 -4.86
CA GLY A 101 -4.13 -3.17 -5.85
C GLY A 101 -4.21 -3.89 -7.19
N SER A 102 -4.95 -5.00 -7.30
CA SER A 102 -5.23 -5.61 -8.60
C SER A 102 -6.20 -4.78 -9.43
N GLY A 103 -7.13 -4.08 -8.77
CA GLY A 103 -8.15 -3.24 -9.39
C GLY A 103 -7.69 -1.80 -9.64
N PHE A 104 -6.65 -1.35 -8.96
CA PHE A 104 -6.18 0.04 -9.02
C PHE A 104 -4.67 0.16 -9.23
N ASP A 105 -3.87 -0.18 -8.23
CA ASP A 105 -2.44 0.14 -8.16
C ASP A 105 -1.60 -0.45 -9.29
N LEU A 106 -1.70 -1.77 -9.53
CA LEU A 106 -0.96 -2.44 -10.59
C LEU A 106 -1.36 -1.95 -12.00
N PRO A 107 -2.65 -1.81 -12.34
CA PRO A 107 -3.05 -1.13 -13.56
C PRO A 107 -2.47 0.27 -13.70
N VAL A 108 -2.55 1.12 -12.68
CA VAL A 108 -2.02 2.50 -12.71
C VAL A 108 -0.51 2.48 -12.95
N LEU A 109 0.27 1.69 -12.19
CA LEU A 109 1.71 1.53 -12.39
C LEU A 109 2.08 1.20 -13.83
N ARG A 110 1.34 0.27 -14.46
CA ARG A 110 1.57 -0.12 -15.86
C ARG A 110 1.28 1.02 -16.83
N TYR A 111 0.15 1.71 -16.66
CA TYR A 111 -0.16 2.87 -17.49
C TYR A 111 0.90 3.96 -17.33
N ARG A 112 1.32 4.26 -16.10
CA ARG A 112 2.33 5.29 -15.85
C ARG A 112 3.72 4.92 -16.34
N ALA A 113 4.10 3.65 -16.26
CA ALA A 113 5.33 3.16 -16.89
C ALA A 113 5.31 3.40 -18.41
N MET A 114 4.18 3.13 -19.07
CA MET A 114 4.03 3.38 -20.52
C MET A 114 4.03 4.88 -20.86
N VAL A 115 3.30 5.70 -20.09
CA VAL A 115 3.27 7.17 -20.28
C VAL A 115 4.67 7.78 -20.14
N ASN A 116 5.43 7.33 -19.14
CA ASN A 116 6.82 7.75 -18.89
C ASN A 116 7.85 7.02 -19.80
N LYS A 117 7.41 6.16 -20.72
CA LYS A 117 8.27 5.41 -21.67
C LYS A 117 9.36 4.57 -20.99
N LEU A 118 9.03 3.96 -19.85
CA LEU A 118 9.97 3.21 -19.02
C LEU A 118 10.04 1.74 -19.43
N SER A 119 11.25 1.17 -19.37
CA SER A 119 11.44 -0.28 -19.31
C SER A 119 11.24 -0.75 -17.87
N ALA A 120 10.16 -1.47 -17.60
CA ALA A 120 9.80 -1.91 -16.25
C ALA A 120 9.58 -3.44 -16.19
N PRO A 121 10.58 -4.28 -16.55
CA PRO A 121 10.43 -5.74 -16.59
C PRO A 121 10.07 -6.34 -15.23
N GLY A 122 10.42 -5.66 -14.12
CA GLY A 122 10.04 -6.06 -12.78
C GLY A 122 8.53 -6.13 -12.54
N LEU A 123 7.73 -5.30 -13.21
CA LEU A 123 6.25 -5.37 -13.15
C LEU A 123 5.69 -6.64 -13.84
N TYR A 124 6.53 -7.37 -14.56
CA TYR A 124 6.27 -8.64 -15.22
C TYR A 124 7.19 -9.77 -14.73
N ALA A 125 7.94 -9.54 -13.65
CA ALA A 125 8.90 -10.52 -13.15
C ALA A 125 8.20 -11.86 -12.84
N ARG A 126 6.98 -11.82 -12.29
CA ARG A 126 6.12 -12.98 -12.06
C ARG A 126 4.73 -12.73 -12.64
N GLY A 127 3.76 -13.61 -12.36
CA GLY A 127 2.38 -13.51 -12.82
C GLY A 127 1.55 -12.37 -12.19
N TYR A 128 2.12 -11.18 -11.96
CA TYR A 128 1.45 -10.05 -11.29
C TYR A 128 0.23 -9.49 -12.05
N PHE A 129 -0.02 -9.94 -13.28
CA PHE A 129 -1.22 -9.60 -14.06
C PHE A 129 -2.33 -10.66 -13.93
N LYS A 130 -2.05 -11.79 -13.27
CA LYS A 130 -2.98 -12.90 -13.11
C LYS A 130 -3.71 -12.75 -11.79
N ARG A 131 -5.00 -12.39 -11.86
CA ARG A 131 -5.85 -12.11 -10.69
C ARG A 131 -5.87 -13.21 -9.62
N TYR A 132 -5.82 -14.48 -10.03
CA TYR A 132 -5.94 -15.64 -9.13
C TYR A 132 -4.60 -16.31 -8.84
N SER A 133 -3.51 -15.56 -8.94
CA SER A 133 -2.16 -16.07 -8.72
C SER A 133 -1.67 -15.70 -7.32
N ASP A 134 -0.92 -16.62 -6.70
CA ASP A 134 -0.16 -16.33 -5.47
C ASP A 134 1.11 -15.49 -5.73
N ASP A 135 1.37 -15.07 -6.97
CA ASP A 135 2.44 -14.12 -7.29
C ASP A 135 2.08 -12.69 -6.87
N ALA A 136 0.79 -12.33 -6.90
CA ALA A 136 0.26 -11.05 -6.47
C ALA A 136 -1.06 -11.24 -5.71
N VAL A 137 -0.99 -11.19 -4.39
CA VAL A 137 -2.12 -11.36 -3.48
C VAL A 137 -2.78 -10.01 -3.23
N ASP A 138 -3.99 -9.82 -3.75
CA ASP A 138 -4.86 -8.72 -3.39
C ASP A 138 -5.79 -9.15 -2.25
N LEU A 139 -5.54 -8.65 -1.04
CA LEU A 139 -6.29 -9.03 0.16
C LEU A 139 -7.77 -8.65 0.08
N CYS A 140 -8.09 -7.52 -0.55
CA CYS A 140 -9.49 -7.09 -0.71
C CYS A 140 -10.25 -8.10 -1.58
N ASP A 141 -9.62 -8.54 -2.67
CA ASP A 141 -10.21 -9.50 -3.59
C ASP A 141 -10.29 -10.91 -2.99
N VAL A 142 -9.20 -11.41 -2.41
CA VAL A 142 -9.13 -12.79 -1.89
C VAL A 142 -10.08 -12.98 -0.71
N LEU A 143 -10.14 -12.03 0.24
CA LEU A 143 -11.04 -12.11 1.39
C LEU A 143 -12.51 -11.95 0.97
N ALA A 144 -12.79 -11.14 -0.05
CA ALA A 144 -14.14 -10.97 -0.59
C ALA A 144 -14.60 -12.13 -1.50
N SER A 145 -13.80 -13.21 -1.63
CA SER A 145 -14.04 -14.28 -2.61
C SER A 145 -14.24 -13.74 -4.04
N PHE A 146 -13.50 -12.69 -4.39
CA PHE A 146 -13.53 -11.97 -5.67
C PHE A 146 -14.89 -11.34 -6.01
N SER A 147 -15.80 -11.27 -5.04
CA SER A 147 -17.14 -10.71 -5.17
C SER A 147 -17.16 -9.23 -4.76
N MET A 148 -17.79 -8.38 -5.56
CA MET A 148 -17.89 -6.96 -5.23
C MET A 148 -18.64 -6.71 -3.92
N GLN A 149 -19.64 -7.53 -3.61
CA GLN A 149 -20.46 -7.41 -2.40
C GLN A 149 -19.68 -7.75 -1.12
N GLY A 150 -18.59 -8.51 -1.23
CA GLY A 150 -17.75 -8.89 -0.09
C GLY A 150 -16.61 -7.90 0.18
N LYS A 151 -16.42 -6.88 -0.66
CA LYS A 151 -15.33 -5.91 -0.50
C LYS A 151 -15.61 -5.00 0.71
N CYS A 152 -14.57 -4.74 1.49
CA CYS A 152 -14.56 -3.78 2.59
C CYS A 152 -13.38 -2.82 2.44
N LYS A 153 -13.36 -1.74 3.21
CA LYS A 153 -12.21 -0.82 3.26
C LYS A 153 -11.10 -1.39 4.16
N LEU A 154 -9.85 -1.10 3.82
CA LEU A 154 -8.70 -1.49 4.63
C LEU A 154 -8.82 -1.00 6.08
N ASP A 155 -9.25 0.25 6.27
CA ASP A 155 -9.45 0.85 7.59
C ASP A 155 -10.50 0.08 8.43
N GLU A 156 -11.63 -0.25 7.83
CA GLU A 156 -12.71 -1.02 8.50
C GLU A 156 -12.20 -2.39 8.95
N LEU A 157 -11.55 -3.12 8.04
CA LEU A 157 -10.99 -4.43 8.35
C LEU A 157 -9.89 -4.35 9.42
N SER A 158 -9.01 -3.35 9.32
CA SER A 158 -7.93 -3.14 10.29
C SER A 158 -8.49 -2.93 11.69
N ARG A 159 -9.51 -2.07 11.84
CA ARG A 159 -10.18 -1.82 13.13
C ARG A 159 -10.90 -3.06 13.67
N ILE A 160 -11.57 -3.83 12.80
CA ILE A 160 -12.20 -5.11 13.18
C ILE A 160 -11.16 -6.10 13.72
N LEU A 161 -9.96 -6.12 13.15
CA LEU A 161 -8.85 -6.97 13.58
C LEU A 161 -8.09 -6.43 14.81
N GLY A 162 -8.54 -5.32 15.40
CA GLY A 162 -7.89 -4.68 16.55
C GLY A 162 -6.58 -3.95 16.20
N LEU A 163 -6.37 -3.63 14.92
CA LEU A 163 -5.24 -2.82 14.45
C LEU A 163 -5.60 -1.32 14.50
N PRO A 164 -4.62 -0.40 14.49
CA PRO A 164 -4.87 1.04 14.59
C PRO A 164 -5.79 1.57 13.48
N GLY A 165 -5.74 0.96 12.30
CA GLY A 165 -6.41 1.47 11.11
C GLY A 165 -5.78 2.79 10.65
N LYS A 166 -6.59 3.61 9.99
CA LYS A 166 -6.18 4.91 9.47
C LYS A 166 -6.25 5.97 10.58
N PRO A 167 -5.28 6.92 10.64
CA PRO A 167 -5.37 8.06 11.57
C PRO A 167 -6.63 8.91 11.32
N ASP A 168 -7.22 9.43 12.40
CA ASP A 168 -8.42 10.27 12.30
C ASP A 168 -8.17 11.53 11.46
N GLY A 169 -9.10 11.85 10.56
CA GLY A 169 -9.07 13.06 9.72
C GLY A 169 -8.26 12.94 8.42
N VAL A 170 -7.54 11.84 8.21
CA VAL A 170 -6.89 11.55 6.93
C VAL A 170 -7.92 10.92 5.98
N ASP A 171 -7.98 11.37 4.73
CA ASP A 171 -8.87 10.82 3.71
C ASP A 171 -8.14 10.80 2.35
N GLY A 172 -8.17 9.67 1.65
CA GLY A 172 -7.54 9.52 0.33
C GLY A 172 -8.19 10.42 -0.72
N SER A 173 -9.42 10.88 -0.48
CA SER A 173 -10.08 11.89 -1.31
C SER A 173 -9.33 13.25 -1.32
N LYS A 174 -8.49 13.52 -0.31
CA LYS A 174 -7.76 14.78 -0.15
C LYS A 174 -6.34 14.76 -0.72
N VAL A 175 -5.89 13.67 -1.34
CA VAL A 175 -4.52 13.54 -1.85
C VAL A 175 -4.19 14.66 -2.84
N ALA A 176 -5.11 14.96 -3.78
CA ALA A 176 -4.91 16.05 -4.74
C ALA A 176 -4.76 17.41 -4.04
N GLU A 177 -5.62 17.72 -3.06
CA GLU A 177 -5.54 18.95 -2.25
C GLU A 177 -4.21 19.02 -1.49
N TYR A 178 -3.78 17.93 -0.86
CA TYR A 178 -2.55 17.90 -0.08
C TYR A 178 -1.33 18.11 -0.99
N VAL A 179 -1.30 17.50 -2.16
CA VAL A 179 -0.20 17.71 -3.11
C VAL A 179 -0.17 19.16 -3.62
N THR A 180 -1.31 19.72 -4.04
CA THR A 180 -1.34 21.10 -4.58
C THR A 180 -1.05 22.17 -3.53
N THR A 181 -1.31 21.88 -2.26
CA THR A 181 -0.99 22.76 -1.12
C THR A 181 0.40 22.52 -0.52
N GLY A 182 1.24 21.69 -1.15
CA GLY A 182 2.62 21.44 -0.72
C GLY A 182 2.77 20.50 0.48
N ARG A 183 1.70 19.78 0.84
CA ARG A 183 1.61 18.84 1.97
C ARG A 183 1.84 17.38 1.54
N ILE A 184 2.70 17.16 0.54
CA ILE A 184 2.95 15.81 0.00
C ILE A 184 3.59 14.85 1.01
N GLN A 185 4.33 15.37 1.99
CA GLN A 185 4.86 14.52 3.07
C GLN A 185 3.74 13.83 3.85
N GLU A 186 2.61 14.52 4.08
CA GLU A 186 1.46 13.91 4.77
C GLU A 186 0.80 12.80 3.93
N VAL A 187 0.84 12.91 2.60
CA VAL A 187 0.41 11.85 1.68
C VAL A 187 1.32 10.64 1.79
N ALA A 188 2.63 10.85 1.86
CA ALA A 188 3.58 9.76 2.03
C ALA A 188 3.47 9.10 3.41
N ASP A 189 3.36 9.87 4.49
CA ASP A 189 3.14 9.36 5.84
C ASP A 189 1.88 8.49 5.89
N TYR A 190 0.80 8.96 5.25
CA TYR A 190 -0.43 8.19 5.11
C TYR A 190 -0.22 6.87 4.34
N CYS A 191 0.40 6.93 3.17
CA CYS A 191 0.68 5.74 2.35
C CYS A 191 1.51 4.70 3.13
N GLU A 192 2.47 5.13 3.95
CA GLU A 192 3.20 4.22 4.83
C GLU A 192 2.31 3.54 5.88
N THR A 193 1.35 4.25 6.46
CA THR A 193 0.39 3.65 7.41
C THR A 193 -0.48 2.59 6.75
N ASP A 194 -0.92 2.81 5.50
CA ASP A 194 -1.72 1.83 4.74
C ASP A 194 -0.90 0.60 4.34
N VAL A 195 0.38 0.77 3.99
CA VAL A 195 1.31 -0.34 3.77
C VAL A 195 1.50 -1.17 5.04
N VAL A 196 1.67 -0.53 6.20
CA VAL A 196 1.82 -1.24 7.48
C VAL A 196 0.53 -1.99 7.86
N ASN A 197 -0.64 -1.35 7.73
CA ASN A 197 -1.92 -2.02 7.94
C ASN A 197 -2.08 -3.22 7.01
N THR A 198 -1.79 -3.05 5.71
CA THR A 198 -1.87 -4.11 4.71
C THR A 198 -0.96 -5.28 5.06
N TYR A 199 0.28 -5.04 5.52
CA TYR A 199 1.19 -6.10 5.95
C TYR A 199 0.66 -6.87 7.17
N ARG A 200 0.08 -6.18 8.16
CA ARG A 200 -0.52 -6.84 9.33
C ARG A 200 -1.77 -7.65 8.99
N VAL A 201 -2.64 -7.11 8.13
CA VAL A 201 -3.77 -7.87 7.58
C VAL A 201 -3.26 -9.11 6.83
N TRP A 202 -2.18 -8.98 6.06
CA TRP A 202 -1.56 -10.10 5.38
C TRP A 202 -1.01 -11.15 6.35
N LEU A 203 -0.32 -10.76 7.43
CA LEU A 203 0.13 -11.70 8.46
C LEU A 203 -1.06 -12.46 9.10
N ARG A 204 -2.17 -11.77 9.37
CA ARG A 204 -3.43 -12.39 9.85
C ARG A 204 -4.01 -13.36 8.82
N TYR A 205 -4.00 -12.98 7.55
CA TYR A 205 -4.43 -13.84 6.45
C TYR A 205 -3.57 -15.12 6.37
N GLU A 206 -2.24 -14.99 6.43
CA GLU A 206 -1.30 -16.11 6.39
C GLU A 206 -1.48 -17.05 7.59
N LEU A 207 -1.73 -16.52 8.80
CA LEU A 207 -2.09 -17.30 9.98
C LEU A 207 -3.42 -18.05 9.77
N MET A 208 -4.46 -17.34 9.31
CA MET A 208 -5.79 -17.91 9.09
C MET A 208 -5.77 -19.09 8.11
N ARG A 209 -4.96 -19.02 7.04
CA ARG A 209 -4.82 -20.08 6.05
C ARG A 209 -3.82 -21.18 6.42
N GLY A 210 -3.20 -21.10 7.61
CA GLY A 210 -2.21 -22.06 8.10
C GLY A 210 -0.84 -21.99 7.43
N ALA A 211 -0.53 -20.89 6.72
CA ALA A 211 0.79 -20.66 6.15
C ALA A 211 1.80 -20.17 7.21
N LEU A 212 1.31 -19.50 8.26
CA LEU A 212 2.07 -19.22 9.48
C LEU A 212 1.52 -20.03 10.66
N THR A 213 2.43 -20.49 11.52
CA THR A 213 2.09 -20.92 12.88
C THR A 213 1.86 -19.70 13.76
N GLU A 214 1.22 -19.88 14.92
CA GLU A 214 1.06 -18.80 15.92
C GLU A 214 2.43 -18.20 16.32
N THR A 215 3.42 -19.04 16.58
CA THR A 215 4.79 -18.60 16.90
C THR A 215 5.42 -17.76 15.78
N ALA A 216 5.26 -18.18 14.52
CA ALA A 216 5.82 -17.46 13.38
C ALA A 216 5.06 -16.15 13.11
N PHE A 217 3.75 -16.13 13.33
CA PHE A 217 2.93 -14.93 13.29
C PHE A 217 3.39 -13.91 14.35
N ASP A 218 3.48 -14.34 15.61
CA ASP A 218 3.90 -13.46 16.72
C ASP A 218 5.31 -12.92 16.52
N GLN A 219 6.21 -13.75 15.99
CA GLN A 219 7.57 -13.32 15.67
C GLN A 219 7.59 -12.29 14.54
N SER A 220 6.75 -12.45 13.52
CA SER A 220 6.63 -11.50 12.41
C SER A 220 6.08 -10.15 12.86
N GLU A 221 5.07 -10.14 13.74
CA GLU A 221 4.53 -8.93 14.36
C GLU A 221 5.57 -8.23 15.26
N ARG A 222 6.33 -8.99 16.05
CA ARG A 222 7.45 -8.45 16.84
C ARG A 222 8.51 -7.82 15.94
N CYS A 223 8.93 -8.50 14.87
CA CYS A 223 9.91 -7.95 13.92
C CYS A 223 9.44 -6.65 13.26
N LEU A 224 8.15 -6.53 12.92
CA LEU A 224 7.59 -5.27 12.43
C LEU A 224 7.62 -4.18 13.50
N THR A 225 7.20 -4.52 14.73
CA THR A 225 7.13 -3.59 15.86
C THR A 225 8.51 -3.03 16.19
N ASP A 226 9.51 -3.90 16.35
CA ASP A 226 10.90 -3.53 16.61
C ASP A 226 11.47 -2.66 15.47
N PHE A 227 11.11 -2.98 14.21
CA PHE A 227 11.52 -2.19 13.05
C PHE A 227 10.97 -0.77 13.09
N ILE A 228 9.70 -0.61 13.48
CA ILE A 228 9.03 0.70 13.62
C ILE A 228 9.59 1.47 14.82
N ASP A 229 9.73 0.82 15.98
CA ASP A 229 10.21 1.45 17.20
C ASP A 229 11.62 2.01 17.05
N ALA A 230 12.52 1.26 16.40
CA ALA A 230 13.87 1.70 16.09
C ALA A 230 13.93 2.97 15.21
N ARG A 231 12.81 3.38 14.59
CA ARG A 231 12.70 4.54 13.69
C ARG A 231 11.62 5.54 14.16
N SER A 232 11.08 5.36 15.35
CA SER A 232 9.95 6.14 15.87
C SER A 232 10.24 7.64 15.98
N SER A 233 11.49 8.03 16.24
CA SER A 233 11.90 9.44 16.28
C SER A 233 11.88 10.11 14.91
N GLU A 234 12.15 9.36 13.85
CA GLU A 234 12.18 9.84 12.46
C GLU A 234 10.81 9.76 11.79
N ARG A 235 9.93 8.88 12.29
CA ARG A 235 8.64 8.53 11.67
C ARG A 235 7.51 8.49 12.71
N PRO A 236 7.14 9.65 13.30
CA PRO A 236 6.19 9.71 14.40
C PRO A 236 4.78 9.24 14.04
N HIS A 237 4.38 9.33 12.76
CA HIS A 237 3.10 8.83 12.25
C HIS A 237 2.94 7.31 12.41
N LEU A 238 4.05 6.56 12.51
CA LEU A 238 4.02 5.12 12.74
C LEU A 238 3.94 4.73 14.22
N ALA A 239 4.08 5.68 15.16
CA ALA A 239 4.09 5.40 16.59
C ALA A 239 2.84 4.66 17.14
N PRO A 240 1.62 4.89 16.62
CA PRO A 240 0.45 4.08 17.01
C PRO A 240 0.59 2.59 16.65
N PHE A 241 1.37 2.28 15.61
CA PHE A 241 1.55 0.93 15.11
C PHE A 241 2.54 0.11 15.94
N ALA A 242 3.46 0.74 16.66
CA ALA A 242 4.37 0.03 17.56
C ALA A 242 3.69 -0.53 18.83
N ARG A 243 2.58 0.06 19.29
CA ARG A 243 2.02 -0.24 20.62
C ARG A 243 1.01 -1.38 20.69
N LEU A 244 0.88 -2.19 19.64
CA LEU A 244 -0.10 -3.30 19.64
C LEU A 244 0.28 -4.48 20.55
N ALA A 245 1.47 -4.48 21.16
CA ALA A 245 1.91 -5.54 22.05
C ALA A 245 1.30 -5.43 23.46
N SER A 246 0.02 -5.79 23.59
CA SER A 246 -0.51 -6.56 24.73
C SER A 246 -2.02 -6.76 24.57
N ALA A 247 -2.46 -7.92 24.06
CA ALA A 247 -3.77 -8.41 24.45
C ALA A 247 -3.70 -8.81 25.94
N PRO A 248 -4.70 -8.47 26.77
CA PRO A 248 -4.76 -8.97 28.13
C PRO A 248 -4.91 -10.49 28.13
N ASP A 249 -4.16 -11.15 29.02
CA ASP A 249 -4.24 -12.59 29.26
C ASP A 249 -5.68 -12.99 29.63
N PRO A 250 -6.32 -13.94 28.91
CA PRO A 250 -7.64 -14.45 29.29
C PRO A 250 -7.66 -15.17 30.65
N SER A 251 -6.51 -15.46 31.25
CA SER A 251 -6.38 -16.26 32.46
C SER A 251 -6.69 -15.52 33.79
N THR A 252 -6.93 -14.20 33.78
CA THR A 252 -7.28 -13.47 35.01
C THR A 252 -8.78 -13.36 35.31
N GLY A 253 -9.62 -14.14 34.62
CA GLY A 253 -11.01 -14.39 35.00
C GLY A 253 -11.11 -15.29 36.23
N GLY A 254 -10.63 -14.78 37.38
CA GLY A 254 -10.76 -15.45 38.67
C GLY A 254 -12.23 -15.70 38.98
N THR A 255 -12.57 -16.97 39.15
CA THR A 255 -13.71 -17.42 39.94
C THR A 255 -13.71 -16.69 41.28
N GLN A 256 -14.72 -15.87 41.51
CA GLN A 256 -15.18 -15.54 42.85
C GLN A 256 -16.59 -16.10 43.00
N ASP A 257 -16.75 -16.83 44.10
CA ASP A 257 -17.92 -17.58 44.54
C ASP A 257 -19.22 -16.74 44.64
#